data_AF-A0A1M6DCZ1-F1
#
_entry.id   AF-A0A1M6DCZ1-F1
#
_cell.length_a   1.000
_cell.length_b   1.000
_cell.length_c   1.000
_cell.angle_alpha   90.00
_cell.angle_beta   90.00
_cell.angle_gamma   90.00
#
_symmetry.space_group_name_H-M   'P 1'
#
loop_
_entity.id
_entity.type
_entity.pdbx_description
1 polymer ?
#
loop_
_entity_poly.entity_id
_entity_poly.type
_entity_poly.pdbx_seq_one_letter_code
_entity_poly.pdbx_strand_id
1 'polypeptide(L)' 'MYKLSLLDKISFILVLIGAINWGLIGIANLDLVELIFGSLPILQRIVYILIGAAAINLILLLFRSKSINMKFKK' A
#
# COMPACT_ATOMS: atom_id res chain seq x y z
N MET A 1 -14.73 -4.54 -16.84
CA MET A 1 -14.28 -4.10 -15.50
C MET A 1 -13.10 -4.94 -15.06
N TYR A 2 -12.03 -4.32 -14.59
CA TYR A 2 -10.90 -5.05 -14.01
C TYR A 2 -11.37 -5.73 -12.71
N LYS A 3 -11.24 -7.06 -12.59
CA LYS A 3 -11.64 -7.79 -11.39
C LYS A 3 -10.53 -7.66 -10.35
N LEU A 4 -10.75 -6.85 -9.32
CA LEU A 4 -9.81 -6.70 -8.21
C LEU A 4 -9.62 -8.06 -7.51
N SER A 5 -8.37 -8.51 -7.48
CA SER A 5 -8.01 -9.69 -6.69
C SER A 5 -8.03 -9.36 -5.20
N LEU A 6 -8.04 -10.39 -4.35
CA LEU A 6 -7.92 -10.20 -2.90
C LEU A 6 -6.63 -9.45 -2.55
N LEU A 7 -5.53 -9.76 -3.24
CA LEU A 7 -4.23 -9.12 -3.07
C LEU A 7 -4.27 -7.62 -3.38
N ASP A 8 -5.00 -7.22 -4.43
CA ASP A 8 -5.16 -5.81 -4.80
C ASP A 8 -5.89 -5.02 -3.70
N LYS A 9 -6.93 -5.63 -3.10
CA LYS A 9 -7.68 -5.02 -2.00
C LYS A 9 -6.83 -4.87 -0.74
N ILE A 10 -6.10 -5.92 -0.37
CA ILE A 10 -5.18 -5.90 0.79
C ILE A 10 -4.08 -4.86 0.56
N SER A 11 -3.55 -4.80 -0.67
CA SER A 11 -2.52 -3.81 -1.04
C SER A 11 -3.03 -2.38 -0.88
N PHE A 12 -4.26 -2.11 -1.31
CA PHE A 12 -4.88 -0.80 -1.15
C PHE A 12 -5.00 -0.39 0.32
N ILE A 13 -5.44 -1.31 1.18
CA ILE A 13 -5.57 -1.05 2.63
C ILE A 13 -4.20 -0.79 3.25
N LEU A 14 -3.18 -1.61 2.94
CA LEU A 14 -1.82 -1.42 3.45
C LEU A 14 -1.23 -0.06 3.05
N VAL A 15 -1.37 0.32 1.78
CA VAL A 15 -0.89 1.62 1.30
C VAL A 15 -1.62 2.77 1.97
N LEU A 16 -2.94 2.64 2.19
CA LEU A 16 -3.72 3.65 2.89
C LEU A 16 -3.24 3.83 4.34
N ILE A 17 -2.99 2.74 5.06
CA ILE A 17 -2.42 2.77 6.42
C ILE A 17 -1.05 3.47 6.40
N GLY A 18 -0.20 3.12 5.43
CA GLY A 18 1.10 3.78 5.27
C GLY A 18 0.99 5.28 5.02
N ALA A 19 0.09 5.70 4.13
CA ALA A 19 -0.13 7.10 3.83
C ALA A 19 -0.63 7.89 5.06
N ILE A 20 -1.53 7.31 5.84
CA ILE A 20 -2.01 7.90 7.10
C ILE A 20 -0.85 8.01 8.11
N ASN A 21 -0.03 6.96 8.26
CA ASN A 21 1.13 6.98 9.15
C ASN A 21 2.10 8.12 8.79
N TRP A 22 2.48 8.22 7.51
CA TRP A 22 3.34 9.30 7.04
C TRP A 22 2.72 10.69 7.23
N GLY A 23 1.41 10.83 7.05
CA GLY A 23 0.69 12.07 7.32
C GLY A 23 0.77 12.49 8.79
N LEU A 24 0.60 11.54 9.71
CA LEU A 24 0.67 11.81 11.16
C LEU A 24 2.10 12.13 11.62
N ILE A 25 3.10 11.46 11.05
CA ILE A 25 4.50 11.80 11.27
C ILE A 25 4.76 13.24 10.78
N GLY A 26 4.27 13.63 9.61
CA GLY A 26 4.46 14.98 9.07
C GLY A 26 3.78 16.09 9.87
N ILE A 27 2.60 15.82 10.46
CA ILE A 27 1.81 16.83 11.19
C ILE A 27 2.25 16.94 12.66
N ALA A 28 2.50 15.81 13.32
CA ALA A 28 2.65 15.73 14.77
C ALA A 28 3.84 14.88 15.23
N ASN A 29 4.70 14.40 14.31
CA ASN A 29 5.76 13.42 14.60
C ASN A 29 5.23 12.16 15.31
N LEU A 30 3.99 11.78 15.00
CA LEU A 30 3.31 10.62 15.59
C LEU A 30 3.40 9.42 14.64
N ASP A 31 4.19 8.41 15.02
CA ASP A 31 4.28 7.14 14.30
C ASP A 31 3.20 6.18 14.83
N LEU A 32 2.18 5.89 14.00
CA LEU A 32 1.12 4.92 14.32
C LEU A 32 1.64 3.50 14.48
N VAL A 33 2.64 3.12 13.70
CA VAL A 33 3.21 1.77 13.79
C VAL A 33 3.93 1.62 15.12
N GLU A 34 4.67 2.64 15.55
CA GLU A 34 5.25 2.70 16.90
C GLU A 34 4.17 2.72 17.98
N LEU A 35 3.11 3.50 17.80
CA LEU A 35 2.03 3.61 18.80
C LEU A 35 1.32 2.27 19.05
N ILE A 36 1.09 1.48 18.00
CA ILE A 36 0.36 0.21 18.08
C ILE A 36 1.27 -0.94 18.53
N PHE A 37 2.48 -1.01 17.98
CA PHE A 37 3.39 -2.14 18.19
C PHE A 37 4.51 -1.87 19.20
N GLY A 38 4.60 -0.64 19.72
CA GLY A 38 5.71 -0.17 20.54
C GLY A 38 6.96 0.11 19.71
N SER A 39 8.01 0.58 20.39
CA SER A 39 9.33 0.87 19.80
C SER A 39 10.11 -0.43 19.50
N LEU A 40 9.59 -1.24 18.58
CA LEU A 40 10.19 -2.47 18.09
C LEU A 40 10.73 -2.25 16.66
N PRO A 41 12.03 -1.91 16.49
CA PRO A 41 12.57 -1.47 15.21
C PRO A 41 12.46 -2.51 14.09
N ILE A 42 12.57 -3.80 14.45
CA ILE A 42 12.41 -4.90 13.49
C ILE A 42 10.99 -4.95 12.93
N LEU A 43 9.98 -4.74 13.79
CA LEU A 43 8.58 -4.90 13.41
C LEU A 43 8.12 -3.71 12.57
N GLN A 44 8.55 -2.49 12.93
CA GLN A 44 8.34 -1.29 12.11
C GLN A 44 8.89 -1.47 10.69
N ARG A 45 10.12 -2.00 10.56
CA ARG A 45 10.73 -2.28 9.25
C ARG A 45 9.91 -3.27 8.43
N ILE A 46 9.43 -4.35 9.05
CA ILE A 46 8.58 -5.34 8.36
C ILE A 46 7.31 -4.68 7.83
N VAL A 47 6.62 -3.88 8.67
CA VAL A 47 5.39 -3.18 8.26
C VAL A 47 5.68 -2.23 7.09
N TYR A 48 6.76 -1.46 7.15
CA TYR A 48 7.13 -0.54 6.07
C TYR A 48 7.51 -1.25 4.76
N ILE A 49 8.18 -2.40 4.84
CA ILE A 49 8.45 -3.23 3.67
C ILE A 49 7.14 -3.76 3.05
N LEU A 50 6.19 -4.22 3.87
CA LEU A 50 4.89 -4.70 3.39
C LEU A 50 4.08 -3.60 2.71
N ILE A 51 4.09 -2.38 3.26
CA ILE A 51 3.47 -1.20 2.64
C ILE A 51 4.13 -0.89 1.28
N GLY A 52 5.46 -0.95 1.20
CA GLY A 52 6.19 -0.77 -0.06
C GLY A 52 5.85 -1.82 -1.11
N ALA A 53 5.80 -3.10 -0.72
CA ALA A 53 5.40 -4.19 -1.61
C ALA A 53 3.95 -4.03 -2.10
N ALA A 54 3.04 -3.60 -1.23
CA ALA A 54 1.66 -3.29 -1.58
C ALA A 54 1.55 -2.15 -2.60
N ALA A 55 2.36 -1.08 -2.45
CA ALA A 55 2.40 0.01 -3.42
C ALA A 55 2.85 -0.48 -4.81
N ILE A 56 3.85 -1.36 -4.87
CA ILE A 56 4.29 -1.98 -6.12
C ILE A 56 3.15 -2.78 -6.76
N ASN A 57 2.40 -3.58 -5.98
CA ASN A 57 1.26 -4.33 -6.52
C ASN A 57 0.18 -3.40 -7.10
N LEU A 58 -0.11 -2.26 -6.47
CA LEU A 58 -1.04 -1.26 -7.01
C LEU A 58 -0.54 -0.63 -8.32
N ILE A 59 0.76 -0.39 -8.45
CA ILE A 59 1.36 0.08 -9.71
C ILE A 59 1.18 -0.98 -10.81
N LEU A 60 1.46 -2.25 -10.52
CA LEU A 60 1.26 -3.37 -11.45
C LEU A 60 -0.21 -3.53 -11.86
N LEU A 61 -1.13 -3.31 -10.92
CA LEU A 61 -2.57 -3.29 -11.18
C LEU A 61 -2.94 -2.23 -12.22
N LEU A 62 -2.37 -1.02 -12.15
CA LEU A 62 -2.61 0.05 -13.14
C LEU A 62 -2.16 -0.37 -14.55
N PHE A 63 -0.97 -0.98 -14.66
CA PHE A 63 -0.45 -1.47 -15.94
C PHE A 63 -1.30 -2.60 -16.53
N ARG A 64 -1.74 -3.54 -15.68
CA ARG A 64 -2.61 -4.65 -16.08
C ARG A 64 -3.98 -4.15 -16.56
N SER A 65 -4.55 -3.15 -15.87
CA SER A 65 -5.80 -2.48 -16.28
C SER A 65 -5.66 -1.82 -17.66
N LYS A 66 -4.56 -1.09 -17.90
CA LYS A 66 -4.30 -0.40 -19.17
C LYS A 66 -4.10 -1.37 -20.35
N SER A 67 -3.37 -2.47 -20.13
CA SER A 67 -3.08 -3.49 -21.16
C SER A 67 -4.36 -4.16 -21.69
N ILE A 68 -5.29 -4.49 -20.81
CA ILE A 68 -6.58 -5.09 -21.21
C ILE A 68 -7.40 -4.11 -22.07
N ASN A 69 -7.42 -2.82 -21.71
CA ASN A 69 -8.24 -1.83 -22.40
C ASN A 69 -7.77 -1.58 -23.85
N MET A 70 -6.47 -1.73 -24.13
CA MET A 70 -5.95 -1.68 -25.51
C MET A 70 -6.40 -2.87 -26.37
N LYS A 71 -6.53 -4.07 -25.79
CA LYS A 71 -7.01 -5.26 -26.54
C LYS A 71 -8.47 -5.17 -26.95
N PHE A 72 -9.32 -4.48 -26.17
CA PHE A 72 -10.75 -4.34 -26.49
C PHE A 72 -11.05 -3.21 -27.48
N LYS A 73 -10.11 -2.28 -27.69
CA LYS A 73 -10.28 -1.17 -28.63
C LYS A 73 -9.76 -1.48 -30.05
N LYS A 74 -9.13 -2.65 -30.23
CA LYS A 74 -8.66 -3.14 -31.53
C LYS A 74 -9.64 -4.18 -32.05
#